data_AF-S9NYQ8-F1
#
_entry.id   AF-S9NYQ8-F1
#
_cell.length_a   1.000
_cell.length_b   1.000
_cell.length_c   1.000
_cell.angle_alpha   90.00
_cell.angle_beta   90.00
_cell.angle_gamma   90.00
#
_symmetry.space_group_name_H-M   'P 1'
#
loop_
_entity.id
_entity.type
_entity.pdbx_description
1 polymer ?
#
loop_
_entity_poly.entity_id
_entity_poly.type
_entity_poly.pdbx_seq_one_letter_code
_entity_poly.pdbx_strand_id
1 'polypeptide(L)'
;MDALLYARQQILEKRGLWFVTGFDTVESLVAFTMGWASNTQFNGESDREWCDFLDWFDEVEPAARYEGWQVTFLRECGGDHERAVMKFLDRAHEFVSLRRASPKP
;
A
#
# COMPACT_ATOMS: atom_id res chain seq x y z
N MET A 1 -1.58 -0.70 -9.26
CA MET A 1 -0.47 -0.85 -8.28
C MET A 1 0.74 0.09 -8.50
N ASP A 2 1.00 0.58 -9.70
CA ASP A 2 2.24 1.33 -10.01
C ASP A 2 2.49 2.56 -9.14
N ALA A 3 1.44 3.28 -8.73
CA ALA A 3 1.58 4.43 -7.83
C ALA A 3 2.22 4.06 -6.47
N LEU A 4 1.94 2.86 -5.94
CA LEU A 4 2.55 2.38 -4.70
C LEU A 4 4.02 1.98 -4.91
N LEU A 5 4.35 1.37 -6.05
CA LEU A 5 5.73 1.06 -6.40
C LEU A 5 6.56 2.34 -6.59
N TYR A 6 5.96 3.35 -7.22
CA TYR A 6 6.55 4.68 -7.34
C TYR A 6 6.78 5.28 -5.94
N ALA A 7 5.78 5.27 -5.07
CA ALA A 7 5.90 5.79 -3.71
C ALA A 7 7.06 5.14 -2.93
N ARG A 8 7.14 3.81 -3.02
CA ARG A 8 8.23 3.02 -2.42
C ARG A 8 9.59 3.47 -2.92
N GLN A 9 9.72 3.62 -4.24
CA GLN A 9 10.98 4.05 -4.85
C GLN A 9 11.38 5.45 -4.38
N GLN A 10 10.43 6.38 -4.23
CA GLN A 10 10.73 7.73 -3.75
C GLN A 10 11.28 7.72 -2.32
N ILE A 11 10.67 6.93 -1.42
CA ILE A 11 11.16 6.80 -0.03
C ILE A 11 12.56 6.18 0.01
N LEU A 12 12.81 5.14 -0.81
CA LEU A 12 14.15 4.54 -0.93
C LEU A 12 15.21 5.53 -1.47
N GLU A 13 14.79 6.46 -2.33
CA GLU A 13 15.61 7.58 -2.82
C GLU A 13 15.75 8.73 -1.79
N LYS A 14 15.33 8.51 -0.55
CA LYS A 14 15.35 9.47 0.56
C LYS A 14 14.45 10.68 0.33
N ARG A 15 13.45 10.55 -0.54
CA ARG A 15 12.34 11.50 -0.67
C ARG A 15 11.24 10.99 0.26
N GLY A 16 11.05 11.66 1.40
CA GLY A 16 10.06 11.27 2.39
C GLY A 16 8.66 11.08 1.80
N LEU A 17 7.78 10.40 2.54
CA LEU A 17 6.42 10.09 2.12
C LEU A 17 5.64 11.36 1.69
N TRP A 18 5.94 12.50 2.30
CA TRP A 18 5.40 13.81 1.93
C TRP A 18 5.49 14.13 0.44
N PHE A 19 6.51 13.61 -0.26
CA PHE A 19 6.70 13.87 -1.69
C PHE A 19 5.58 13.28 -2.55
N VAL A 20 4.93 12.22 -2.06
CA VAL A 20 3.88 11.49 -2.80
C VAL A 20 2.50 11.83 -2.28
N THR A 21 2.35 11.97 -0.96
CA THR A 21 1.04 12.10 -0.30
C THR A 21 0.83 13.44 0.40
N GLY A 22 1.84 14.32 0.41
CA GLY A 22 1.79 15.64 1.04
C GLY A 22 2.12 15.67 2.53
N PHE A 23 2.17 14.51 3.22
CA PHE A 23 2.51 14.39 4.64
C PHE A 23 3.25 13.08 4.96
N ASP A 24 4.10 13.09 5.99
CA ASP A 24 4.89 11.91 6.41
C ASP A 24 4.19 10.98 7.40
N THR A 25 2.86 10.82 7.29
CA THR A 25 2.08 9.97 8.19
C THR A 25 1.46 8.78 7.48
N VAL A 26 1.12 7.71 8.20
CA VAL A 26 0.48 6.53 7.60
C VAL A 26 -0.90 6.88 7.04
N GLU A 27 -1.60 7.81 7.69
CA GLU A 27 -2.91 8.31 7.30
C GLU A 27 -2.87 8.99 5.93
N SER A 28 -1.75 9.63 5.55
CA SER A 28 -1.63 10.29 4.25
C SER A 28 -1.65 9.26 3.11
N LEU A 29 -0.99 8.12 3.30
CA LEU A 29 -1.02 7.02 2.34
C LEU A 29 -2.37 6.29 2.34
N VAL A 30 -2.98 6.09 3.52
CA VAL A 30 -4.33 5.53 3.62
C VAL A 30 -5.33 6.39 2.84
N ALA A 31 -5.36 7.70 3.09
CA ALA A 31 -6.23 8.63 2.40
C ALA A 31 -5.99 8.62 0.89
N PHE A 32 -4.73 8.56 0.46
CA PHE A 32 -4.36 8.44 -0.95
C PHE A 32 -4.95 7.17 -1.60
N THR A 33 -4.75 6.00 -0.99
CA THR A 33 -5.27 4.72 -1.52
C THR A 33 -6.80 4.64 -1.51
N MET A 34 -7.45 5.11 -0.43
CA MET A 34 -8.90 5.15 -0.34
C MET A 34 -9.52 6.12 -1.34
N GLY A 35 -8.90 7.29 -1.53
CA GLY A 35 -9.32 8.27 -2.52
C GLY A 35 -9.22 7.74 -3.94
N TRP A 36 -8.13 7.03 -4.26
CA TRP A 36 -7.97 6.34 -5.55
C TRP A 36 -9.07 5.30 -5.78
N ALA A 37 -9.25 4.39 -4.83
CA ALA A 37 -10.27 3.34 -4.92
C ALA A 37 -11.70 3.92 -5.07
N SER A 38 -12.01 4.98 -4.31
CA SER A 38 -13.30 5.66 -4.40
C SER A 38 -13.49 6.33 -5.76
N ASN A 39 -12.47 7.02 -6.28
CA ASN A 39 -12.51 7.63 -7.61
C ASN A 39 -12.76 6.58 -8.69
N THR A 40 -12.03 5.45 -8.67
CA THR A 40 -12.23 4.34 -9.61
C THR A 40 -13.68 3.83 -9.56
N GLN A 41 -14.21 3.60 -8.36
CA GLN A 41 -15.58 3.13 -8.18
C GLN A 41 -16.62 4.13 -8.69
N PHE A 42 -16.50 5.42 -8.35
CA PHE A 42 -17.47 6.45 -8.75
C PHE A 42 -17.47 6.73 -10.26
N ASN A 43 -16.39 6.42 -10.96
CA ASN A 43 -16.32 6.50 -12.42
C ASN A 43 -16.74 5.19 -13.13
N GLY A 44 -17.26 4.20 -12.39
CA GLY A 44 -17.76 2.95 -12.96
C GLY A 44 -16.66 1.98 -13.40
N GLU A 45 -15.42 2.21 -12.97
CA GLU A 45 -14.29 1.34 -13.24
C GLU A 45 -14.05 0.35 -12.08
N SER A 46 -13.25 -0.67 -12.34
CA SER A 46 -12.76 -1.60 -11.31
C SER A 46 -11.26 -1.80 -11.47
N ASP A 47 -10.48 -1.54 -10.42
CA ASP A 47 -9.07 -1.88 -10.39
C ASP A 47 -8.92 -3.31 -9.87
N ARG A 48 -8.96 -4.28 -10.80
CA ARG A 48 -8.87 -5.70 -10.44
C ARG A 48 -7.53 -6.04 -9.79
N GLU A 49 -6.44 -5.39 -10.21
CA GLU A 49 -5.13 -5.62 -9.59
C GLU A 49 -5.11 -5.14 -8.15
N TRP A 50 -5.75 -4.01 -7.86
CA TRP A 50 -5.94 -3.52 -6.50
C TRP A 50 -6.76 -4.48 -5.63
N CYS A 51 -7.88 -5.00 -6.16
CA CYS A 51 -8.67 -6.01 -5.44
C CYS A 51 -7.87 -7.30 -5.17
N ASP A 52 -7.20 -7.84 -6.19
CA ASP A 52 -6.37 -9.04 -6.06
C ASP A 52 -5.24 -8.82 -5.02
N PHE A 53 -4.68 -7.61 -4.96
CA PHE A 53 -3.68 -7.23 -3.94
C PHE A 53 -4.27 -7.22 -2.54
N LEU A 54 -5.46 -6.63 -2.33
CA LEU A 54 -6.11 -6.60 -1.02
C LEU A 54 -6.46 -7.99 -0.52
N ASP A 55 -6.99 -8.86 -1.39
CA ASP A 55 -7.30 -10.25 -1.06
C ASP A 55 -6.03 -11.00 -0.64
N TRP A 56 -4.95 -10.90 -1.43
CA TRP A 56 -3.65 -11.49 -1.08
C TRP A 56 -3.06 -10.89 0.21
N PHE A 57 -3.20 -9.58 0.42
CA PHE A 57 -2.69 -8.89 1.60
C PHE A 57 -3.35 -9.40 2.88
N ASP A 58 -4.66 -9.61 2.85
CA ASP A 58 -5.42 -10.21 3.97
C ASP A 58 -4.96 -11.65 4.31
N GLU A 59 -4.49 -12.41 3.32
CA GLU A 59 -3.93 -13.75 3.54
C GLU A 59 -2.56 -13.71 4.22
N VAL A 60 -1.68 -12.78 3.84
CA VAL A 60 -0.29 -12.72 4.34
C VAL A 60 -0.12 -11.87 5.60
N GLU A 61 -1.06 -10.94 5.87
CA GLU A 61 -1.08 -10.08 7.05
C GLU A 61 -2.42 -10.20 7.80
N PRO A 62 -2.78 -11.39 8.32
CA PRO A 62 -4.10 -11.63 8.89
C PRO A 62 -4.39 -10.78 10.15
N ALA A 63 -3.34 -10.33 10.86
CA ALA A 63 -3.49 -9.42 11.99
C ALA A 63 -3.96 -8.02 11.55
N ALA A 64 -3.57 -7.58 10.35
CA ALA A 64 -3.91 -6.27 9.79
C ALA A 64 -5.36 -6.18 9.28
N ARG A 65 -6.01 -7.31 9.05
CA ARG A 65 -7.36 -7.40 8.48
C ARG A 65 -8.44 -6.69 9.31
N TYR A 66 -8.36 -6.76 10.64
CA TYR A 66 -9.47 -6.33 11.51
C TYR A 66 -9.41 -4.85 11.90
N GLU A 67 -8.23 -4.34 12.26
CA GLU A 67 -8.04 -2.94 12.71
C GLU A 67 -7.49 -2.02 11.61
N GLY A 68 -7.10 -2.60 10.46
CA GLY A 68 -6.44 -1.92 9.36
C GLY A 68 -4.91 -1.93 9.50
N TRP A 69 -4.23 -2.15 8.38
CA TRP A 69 -2.78 -2.25 8.33
C TRP A 69 -2.06 -1.05 8.92
N GLN A 70 -2.62 0.16 8.77
CA GLN A 70 -2.02 1.39 9.28
C GLN A 70 -1.91 1.39 10.81
N VAL A 71 -2.88 0.77 11.51
CA VAL A 71 -2.86 0.66 12.97
C VAL A 71 -1.88 -0.43 13.39
N THR A 72 -1.97 -1.60 12.77
CA THR A 72 -1.12 -2.76 13.06
C THR A 72 0.35 -2.42 12.86
N PHE A 73 0.70 -1.92 11.68
CA PHE A 73 2.10 -1.66 11.32
C PHE A 73 2.67 -0.48 12.08
N LEU A 74 1.89 0.58 12.35
CA LEU A 74 2.37 1.70 13.15
C LEU A 74 2.72 1.25 14.58
N ARG A 75 1.90 0.37 15.17
CA ARG A 75 2.18 -0.22 16.48
C ARG A 75 3.43 -1.09 16.46
N GLU A 76 3.57 -1.98 15.48
CA GLU A 76 4.76 -2.84 15.32
C GLU A 76 6.04 -2.03 15.08
N CYS A 77 5.93 -0.89 14.40
CA CYS A 77 7.04 0.02 14.14
C CYS A 77 7.29 1.01 15.28
N GLY A 78 6.61 0.89 16.43
CA GLY A 78 6.82 1.76 17.58
C GLY A 78 6.43 3.22 17.34
N GLY A 79 5.46 3.48 16.47
CA GLY A 79 5.03 4.83 16.09
C GLY A 79 5.83 5.45 14.93
N ASP A 80 6.76 4.72 14.33
CA ASP A 80 7.50 5.17 13.15
C ASP A 80 6.63 5.04 11.89
N HIS A 81 6.11 6.18 11.43
CA HIS A 81 5.21 6.24 10.28
C HIS A 81 5.89 5.85 8.96
N GLU A 82 7.12 6.29 8.73
CA GLU A 82 7.84 5.97 7.49
C GLU A 82 8.12 4.47 7.41
N ARG A 83 8.55 3.84 8.51
CA ARG A 83 8.74 2.39 8.58
C ARG A 83 7.44 1.61 8.40
N ALA A 84 6.35 2.07 9.01
CA ALA A 84 5.04 1.43 8.87
C ALA A 84 4.52 1.51 7.42
N VAL A 85 4.68 2.66 6.77
CA VAL A 85 4.37 2.84 5.35
C VAL A 85 5.27 1.96 4.48
N MET A 86 6.57 1.94 4.73
CA MET A 86 7.50 1.10 3.97
C MET A 86 7.15 -0.38 4.08
N LYS A 87 6.70 -0.86 5.26
CA LYS A 87 6.22 -2.24 5.41
C LYS A 87 5.03 -2.54 4.48
N PHE A 88 4.05 -1.64 4.40
CA PHE A 88 2.92 -1.80 3.46
C PHE A 88 3.36 -1.74 1.99
N LEU A 89 4.23 -0.81 1.65
CA LEU A 89 4.75 -0.64 0.29
C LEU A 89 5.63 -1.83 -0.15
N ASP A 90 6.36 -2.45 0.78
CA ASP A 90 7.11 -3.68 0.54
C ASP A 90 6.18 -4.85 0.22
N ARG A 91 5.00 -4.95 0.86
CA ARG A 91 3.97 -5.94 0.49
C ARG A 91 3.40 -5.69 -0.91
N ALA A 92 3.15 -4.44 -1.28
CA ALA A 92 2.74 -4.09 -2.64
C ALA A 92 3.81 -4.49 -3.68
N HIS A 93 5.09 -4.26 -3.37
CA HIS A 93 6.20 -4.68 -4.21
C HIS A 93 6.34 -6.21 -4.31
N GLU A 94 6.19 -6.93 -3.20
CA GLU A 94 6.20 -8.39 -3.14
C GLU A 94 5.09 -8.97 -4.03
N PHE A 95 3.85 -8.50 -3.86
CA PHE A 95 2.71 -8.94 -4.68
C PHE A 95 2.97 -8.79 -6.17
N VAL A 96 3.40 -7.61 -6.61
CA VAL A 96 3.68 -7.35 -8.03
C VAL A 96 4.84 -8.23 -8.53
N SER A 97 5.85 -8.46 -7.70
CA SER A 97 6.99 -9.32 -8.04
C SER A 97 6.55 -10.78 -8.24
N LEU A 98 5.73 -11.32 -7.33
CA LEU A 98 5.17 -12.67 -7.43
C LEU A 98 4.32 -12.84 -8.69
N ARG A 99 3.47 -11.84 -9.00
CA ARG A 99 2.61 -11.86 -10.18
C ARG A 99 3.38 -11.81 -11.50
N ARG A 100 4.48 -11.05 -11.54
CA ARG A 100 5.36 -10.98 -12.71
C ARG A 100 6.23 -12.22 -12.88
N ALA A 101 6.64 -12.86 -11.78
CA ALA A 101 7.40 -14.11 -11.80
C ALA A 101 6.55 -15.32 -12.17
N SER A 102 5.25 -15.27 -11.88
CA SER A 102 4.26 -16.29 -12.25
C SER A 102 3.26 -15.72 -13.27
N PRO A 103 3.68 -15.42 -14.51
CA PRO A 103 2.72 -15.03 -15.54
C PRO A 103 1.75 -16.21 -15.69
N LYS A 104 0.47 -16.00 -15.34
CA LYS A 104 -0.58 -16.97 -15.67
C LYS A 104 -0.48 -17.27 -17.18
N PRO A 105 -0.56 -18.55 -17.59
CA PRO A 105 -0.63 -18.92 -19.00
C PRO A 105 -1.85 -18.28 -19.69
#